data_AF-A0A0F6I7P3-F1
#
_entry.id   AF-A0A0F6I7P3-F1
#
_cell.length_a   1.000
_cell.length_b   1.000
_cell.length_c   1.000
_cell.angle_alpha   90.00
_cell.angle_beta   90.00
_cell.angle_gamma   90.00
#
_symmetry.space_group_name_H-M   'P 1'
#
loop_
_entity.id
_entity.type
_entity.pdbx_description
1 polymer ?
#
loop_
_entity_poly.entity_id
_entity_poly.type
_entity_poly.pdbx_seq_one_letter_code
_entity_poly.pdbx_strand_id
1 'polypeptide(L)' 'MEILDRYKIYPIGEGSDYYEVYDSLTKEVVYSHTKRAWCIDWVLEKFIQSEKSKLETKKKGQK' A
#
# COMPACT_ATOMS: atom_id res chain seq x y z
N MET A 1 8.74 3.55 9.82
CA MET A 1 7.35 4.05 9.65
C MET A 1 6.84 3.48 8.35
N GLU A 2 6.08 2.41 8.52
CA GLU A 2 5.88 1.34 7.55
C GLU A 2 4.76 1.67 6.58
N ILE A 3 4.84 1.17 5.36
CA ILE A 3 3.86 1.43 4.29
C ILE A 3 2.40 1.12 4.70
N LEU A 4 2.22 0.26 5.71
CA LEU A 4 0.94 -0.06 6.32
C LEU A 4 0.29 1.11 7.07
N ASP A 5 1.08 2.07 7.56
CA ASP A 5 0.56 3.32 8.15
C ASP A 5 0.19 4.34 7.07
N ARG A 6 0.91 4.31 5.94
CA ARG A 6 0.72 5.20 4.81
C ARG A 6 -0.56 4.90 4.05
N TYR A 7 -0.81 3.63 3.72
CA TYR A 7 -1.99 3.23 2.94
C TYR A 7 -3.08 2.67 3.84
N LYS A 8 -4.27 3.28 3.77
CA LYS A 8 -5.45 2.89 4.55
C LYS A 8 -6.55 2.42 3.64
N ILE A 9 -7.21 1.31 3.97
CA ILE A 9 -8.29 0.76 3.16
C ILE A 9 -9.62 1.18 3.77
N TYR A 10 -10.47 1.82 2.96
CA TYR A 10 -11.81 2.23 3.34
C TYR A 10 -12.85 1.65 2.38
N PRO A 11 -14.08 1.38 2.85
CA PRO A 11 -14.49 1.38 4.26
C PRO A 11 -13.93 0.17 5.04
N ILE A 12 -13.90 0.29 6.36
CA ILE A 12 -13.47 -0.79 7.26
C ILE A 12 -14.69 -1.67 7.56
N GLY A 13 -14.68 -2.90 7.03
CA GLY A 13 -15.76 -3.86 7.20
C GLY A 13 -15.87 -4.77 5.99
N GLU A 14 -16.84 -5.68 6.03
CA GLU A 14 -17.27 -6.46 4.87
C GLU A 14 -18.68 -6.00 4.46
N GLY A 15 -19.02 -6.14 3.17
CA GLY A 15 -20.34 -5.78 2.65
C GLY A 15 -20.45 -4.40 1.99
N SER A 16 -19.33 -3.72 1.71
CA SER A 16 -19.34 -2.56 0.80
C SER A 16 -19.17 -2.98 -0.65
N ASP A 17 -19.88 -2.28 -1.54
CA ASP A 17 -19.81 -2.46 -2.99
C ASP A 17 -18.41 -2.16 -3.57
N TYR A 18 -17.65 -1.31 -2.86
CA TYR A 18 -16.33 -0.88 -3.28
C TYR A 18 -15.42 -0.59 -2.08
N TYR A 19 -14.13 -0.86 -2.28
CA TYR A 19 -13.05 -0.58 -1.34
C TYR A 19 -12.00 0.28 -2.04
N GLU A 20 -11.41 1.18 -1.28
CA GLU A 20 -10.48 2.19 -1.75
C GLU A 20 -9.24 2.20 -0.85
N VAL A 21 -8.08 2.25 -1.47
CA VAL A 21 -6.79 2.45 -0.82
C VAL A 21 -6.48 3.93 -0.86
N TYR A 22 -6.50 4.54 0.32
CA TYR A 22 -6.19 5.94 0.54
C TYR A 22 -4.74 6.11 0.97
N ASP A 23 -3.99 6.94 0.24
CA ASP A 23 -2.64 7.34 0.61
C ASP A 23 -2.69 8.53 1.58
N SER A 24 -2.23 8.30 2.81
CA SER A 24 -2.29 9.29 3.89
C SER A 24 -1.32 10.46 3.68
N LEU A 25 -0.31 10.30 2.81
CA LEU A 25 0.72 11.31 2.52
C LEU A 25 0.23 12.28 1.44
N THR A 26 -0.31 11.77 0.33
CA THR A 26 -0.83 12.58 -0.77
C THR A 26 -2.29 12.98 -0.58
N LYS A 27 -3.00 12.32 0.36
CA LYS A 27 -4.43 12.53 0.64
C LYS A 27 -5.33 12.15 -0.53
N GLU A 28 -4.96 11.11 -1.27
CA GLU A 28 -5.64 10.68 -2.49
C GLU A 28 -5.94 9.17 -2.48
N VAL A 29 -6.98 8.78 -3.23
CA VAL A 29 -7.24 7.36 -3.52
C VAL A 29 -6.29 6.92 -4.62
N VAL A 30 -5.43 5.96 -4.30
CA VAL A 30 -4.38 5.46 -5.20
C VAL A 30 -4.74 4.15 -5.87
N TYR A 31 -5.70 3.44 -5.30
CA TYR A 31 -6.20 2.18 -5.85
C TYR A 31 -7.60 1.90 -5.31
N SER A 32 -8.43 1.20 -6.09
CA SER A 32 -9.78 0.89 -5.66
C SER A 32 -10.31 -0.36 -6.36
N HIS A 33 -11.11 -1.15 -5.63
CA HIS A 33 -11.60 -2.44 -6.10
C HIS A 33 -12.85 -2.89 -5.34
N THR A 34 -13.72 -3.68 -5.99
CA THR A 34 -14.96 -4.23 -5.38
C THR A 34 -14.71 -5.22 -4.24
N LYS A 35 -13.51 -5.78 -4.20
CA LYS A 35 -13.10 -6.78 -3.21
C LYS A 35 -11.96 -6.25 -2.36
N ARG A 36 -12.15 -6.22 -1.04
CA ARG A 36 -11.16 -5.77 -0.04
C ARG A 36 -9.82 -6.50 -0.14
N ALA A 37 -9.85 -7.80 -0.42
CA ALA A 37 -8.64 -8.62 -0.56
C ALA A 37 -7.67 -8.08 -1.63
N TRP A 38 -8.20 -7.56 -2.74
CA TRP A 38 -7.37 -6.98 -3.81
C TRP A 38 -6.73 -5.66 -3.39
N CYS A 39 -7.44 -4.85 -2.60
CA CYS A 39 -6.86 -3.63 -2.02
C CYS A 39 -5.73 -3.97 -1.05
N ILE A 40 -5.86 -5.05 -0.27
CA ILE A 40 -4.80 -5.53 0.64
C ILE A 40 -3.60 -6.04 -0.17
N ASP A 41 -3.84 -6.87 -1.19
CA ASP A 41 -2.79 -7.42 -2.04
C ASP A 41 -1.96 -6.30 -2.68
N TRP A 42 -2.61 -5.27 -3.23
CA TRP A 42 -1.96 -4.10 -3.78
C TRP A 42 -1.06 -3.36 -2.76
N VAL A 43 -1.55 -3.17 -1.52
CA VAL A 43 -0.77 -2.52 -0.46
C VAL A 43 0.47 -3.37 -0.09
N LEU A 44 0.33 -4.69 -0.05
CA LEU A 44 1.46 -5.61 0.19
C LEU A 44 2.48 -5.58 -0.95
N GLU A 45 2.04 -5.55 -2.20
CA GLU A 45 2.93 -5.40 -3.35
C GLU A 45 3.73 -4.09 -3.26
N LYS A 46 3.08 -2.97 -2.91
CA LYS A 46 3.76 -1.70 -2.67
C LYS A 46 4.75 -1.77 -1.51
N PHE A 47 4.41 -2.49 -0.44
CA PHE A 47 5.33 -2.75 0.66
C PHE A 47 6.59 -3.48 0.18
N ILE A 48 6.42 -4.59 -0.53
CA ILE A 48 7.51 -5.42 -1.03
C ILE A 48 8.38 -4.64 -2.01
N GLN A 49 7.79 -3.85 -2.92
CA GLN A 49 8.54 -2.99 -3.86
C GLN A 49 9.38 -1.95 -3.12
N SER A 50 8.81 -1.28 -2.12
CA SER A 50 9.53 -0.32 -1.28
C SER A 50 10.68 -0.97 -0.52
N GLU A 51 10.45 -2.13 0.10
CA GLU A 51 11.51 -2.84 0.84
C GLU A 51 12.62 -3.33 -0.07
N LYS A 52 12.30 -3.86 -1.27
CA LYS A 52 13.30 -4.21 -2.29
C LYS A 52 14.14 -3.00 -2.69
N SER A 53 13.50 -1.86 -2.98
CA SER A 53 14.20 -0.63 -3.36
C SER A 53 15.16 -0.14 -2.27
N LYS A 54 14.74 -0.18 -1.00
CA LYS A 54 15.62 0.14 0.14
C LYS A 54 16.81 -0.83 0.24
N LEU A 55 16.60 -2.11 -0.02
CA LEU A 55 17.65 -3.12 0.02
C LEU A 55 18.70 -2.90 -1.09
N GLU A 56 18.25 -2.54 -2.30
CA GLU A 56 19.15 -2.25 -3.43
C GLU A 56 19.94 -0.96 -3.23
N THR A 57 19.32 0.06 -2.63
CA THR A 57 19.98 1.34 -2.32
C THR A 57 21.07 1.13 -1.26
N LYS A 58 20.86 0.25 -0.29
CA LYS A 58 21.90 -0.14 0.69
C LYS A 58 23.08 -0.89 0.07
N LYS A 59 22.86 -1.74 -0.94
CA LYS A 59 23.94 -2.48 -1.62
C LYS A 59 24.84 -1.58 -2.49
N LYS A 60 24.33 -0.46 -3.00
CA LYS A 60 25.11 0.47 -3.83
C LYS A 60 25.93 1.50 -3.02
N GLY A 61 25.59 1.73 -1.76
CA GLY A 61 26.29 2.69 -0.88
C GLY A 61 27.49 2.12 -0.11
N GLN A 62 27.90 0.88 -0.39
CA GLN A 62 28.96 0.18 0.32
C GLN A 62 30.12 -0.23 -0.62
N LYS A 63 30.42 0.63 -1.60
CA LYS A 63 31.56 0.48 -2.52
C LYS A 63 32.50 1.67 -2.39
#